data_AF-A0A1Y2XE59-F1
#
_entry.id   AF-A0A1Y2XE59-F1
#
_cell.length_a   1.000
_cell.length_b   1.000
_cell.length_c   1.000
_cell.angle_alpha   90.00
_cell.angle_beta   90.00
_cell.angle_gamma   90.00
#
_symmetry.space_group_name_H-M   'P 1'
#
loop_
_entity.id
_entity.type
_entity.pdbx_description
1 polymer ?
#
loop_
_entity_poly.entity_id
_entity_poly.type
_entity_poly.pdbx_seq_one_letter_code
_entity_poly.pdbx_strand_id
1 'polypeptide(L)'
;MSLAKYLFSSTEHAIVTQRWHACLSKEAYRFEHCAVKSVVHVKSISSLLAHEYLHAAIENTVTGARTRIIMERNVLDDLVVLGRWGSTSHSLTLQDSIRINPQHRLPVLPLRSLEFTTNDFKVIELAKILEDTTAIGCYTLFRRNCYWFASVVYKSIKDQFPMPPRILRRK
;
A
#
# COMPACT_ATOMS: atom_id res chain seq x y z
N MET A 1 -18.72 3.31 -11.83
CA MET A 1 -17.31 3.64 -12.20
C MET A 1 -16.53 2.32 -12.40
N SER A 2 -15.25 2.28 -12.82
CA SER A 2 -14.51 1.01 -13.02
C SER A 2 -13.62 0.67 -11.81
N LEU A 3 -13.54 -0.61 -11.41
CA LEU A 3 -12.60 -1.14 -10.40
C LEU A 3 -11.14 -0.76 -10.71
N ALA A 4 -10.82 -0.69 -12.00
CA ALA A 4 -9.50 -0.31 -12.47
C ALA A 4 -9.08 1.05 -11.88
N LYS A 5 -10.00 2.01 -11.78
CA LYS A 5 -9.69 3.36 -11.30
C LYS A 5 -9.15 3.41 -9.86
N TYR A 6 -9.39 2.38 -9.04
CA TYR A 6 -9.07 2.43 -7.61
C TYR A 6 -8.10 1.35 -7.14
N LEU A 7 -7.79 0.34 -8.00
CA LEU A 7 -6.97 -0.79 -7.58
C LEU A 7 -6.20 -1.48 -8.72
N PHE A 8 -6.89 -1.82 -9.82
CA PHE A 8 -6.33 -2.61 -10.93
C PHE A 8 -6.08 -1.79 -12.20
N SER A 9 -5.68 -0.52 -12.06
CA SER A 9 -5.34 0.35 -13.18
C SER A 9 -4.04 -0.09 -13.85
N SER A 10 -3.92 0.08 -15.16
CA SER A 10 -2.63 0.06 -15.86
C SER A 10 -1.88 1.39 -15.77
N THR A 11 -2.58 2.48 -15.41
CA THR A 11 -2.03 3.82 -15.30
C THR A 11 -1.70 4.14 -13.86
N GLU A 12 -0.47 4.61 -13.62
CA GLU A 12 -0.01 5.05 -12.31
C GLU A 12 -0.81 6.27 -11.85
N HIS A 13 -1.31 6.22 -10.61
CA HIS A 13 -1.98 7.35 -9.98
C HIS A 13 -1.79 7.30 -8.46
N ALA A 14 -1.75 8.48 -7.84
CA ALA A 14 -1.67 8.63 -6.40
C ALA A 14 -2.98 9.17 -5.84
N ILE A 15 -3.34 8.72 -4.64
CA ILE A 15 -4.55 9.12 -3.95
C ILE A 15 -4.26 9.21 -2.45
N VAL A 16 -4.77 10.26 -1.78
CA VAL A 16 -4.63 10.40 -0.33
C VAL A 16 -5.38 9.28 0.40
N THR A 17 -4.80 8.77 1.49
CA THR A 17 -5.31 7.60 2.22
C THR A 17 -6.80 7.70 2.59
N GLN A 18 -7.26 8.86 3.09
CA GLN A 18 -8.66 9.08 3.45
C GLN A 18 -9.59 8.99 2.24
N ARG A 19 -9.20 9.60 1.12
CA ARG A 19 -9.99 9.56 -0.12
C ARG A 19 -10.01 8.15 -0.70
N TRP A 20 -8.90 7.41 -0.60
CA TRP A 20 -8.85 6.02 -1.05
C TRP A 20 -9.81 5.14 -0.25
N HIS A 21 -9.77 5.22 1.09
CA HIS A 21 -10.72 4.50 1.93
C HIS A 21 -12.18 4.89 1.63
N ALA A 22 -12.49 6.19 1.55
CA ALA A 22 -13.83 6.66 1.21
C ALA A 22 -14.32 6.12 -0.16
N CYS A 23 -13.45 6.09 -1.18
CA CYS A 23 -13.79 5.54 -2.49
C CYS A 23 -14.05 4.03 -2.44
N LEU A 24 -13.20 3.26 -1.74
CA LEU A 24 -13.38 1.82 -1.59
C LEU A 24 -14.65 1.49 -0.79
N SER A 25 -14.91 2.21 0.29
CA SER A 25 -16.07 2.01 1.16
C SER A 25 -17.39 2.32 0.45
N LYS A 26 -17.43 3.36 -0.39
CA LYS A 26 -18.63 3.69 -1.19
C LYS A 26 -19.02 2.57 -2.18
N GLU A 27 -18.05 1.81 -2.67
CA GLU A 27 -18.26 0.72 -3.62
C GLU A 27 -17.79 -0.64 -3.06
N ALA A 28 -17.97 -0.86 -1.74
CA ALA A 28 -17.37 -1.99 -1.02
C ALA A 28 -17.65 -3.37 -1.65
N TYR A 29 -18.88 -3.59 -2.14
CA TYR A 29 -19.29 -4.83 -2.81
C TYR A 29 -18.38 -5.21 -3.99
N ARG A 30 -17.73 -4.23 -4.65
CA ARG A 30 -16.85 -4.51 -5.79
C ARG A 30 -15.48 -5.02 -5.37
N PHE A 31 -15.10 -4.76 -4.13
CA PHE A 31 -13.79 -5.10 -3.58
C PHE A 31 -13.86 -6.23 -2.55
N GLU A 32 -15.01 -6.86 -2.35
CA GLU A 32 -15.21 -7.94 -1.37
C GLU A 32 -14.28 -9.14 -1.58
N HIS A 33 -13.93 -9.39 -2.85
CA HIS A 33 -13.01 -10.45 -3.27
C HIS A 33 -11.56 -9.98 -3.41
N CYS A 34 -11.24 -8.73 -3.05
CA CYS A 34 -9.88 -8.21 -3.13
C CYS A 34 -9.17 -8.42 -1.79
N ALA A 35 -8.34 -9.46 -1.72
CA ALA A 35 -7.57 -9.83 -0.54
C ALA A 35 -6.12 -9.32 -0.64
N VAL A 36 -5.59 -8.86 0.49
CA VAL A 36 -4.18 -8.52 0.63
C VAL A 36 -3.39 -9.82 0.83
N LYS A 37 -2.41 -10.06 -0.03
CA LYS A 37 -1.58 -11.28 -0.03
C LYS A 37 -0.26 -11.11 0.66
N SER A 38 0.32 -9.92 0.58
CA SER A 38 1.50 -9.60 1.34
C SER A 38 1.64 -8.12 1.59
N VAL A 39 2.33 -7.77 2.67
CA VAL A 39 2.73 -6.41 3.00
C VAL A 39 4.21 -6.41 3.33
N VAL A 40 4.98 -5.58 2.65
CA VAL A 40 6.44 -5.51 2.80
C VAL A 40 6.84 -4.09 3.16
N HIS A 41 7.49 -3.93 4.32
CA HIS A 41 8.16 -2.70 4.70
C HIS A 41 9.50 -2.64 3.97
N VAL A 42 9.67 -1.60 3.17
CA VAL A 42 10.84 -1.41 2.30
C VAL A 42 11.55 -0.10 2.61
N LYS A 43 12.86 -0.10 2.36
CA LYS A 43 13.73 1.07 2.44
C LYS A 43 14.37 1.35 1.10
N SER A 44 14.29 2.58 0.61
CA SER A 44 15.01 2.99 -0.59
C SER A 44 16.48 3.22 -0.25
N ILE A 45 17.37 2.36 -0.76
CA ILE A 45 18.80 2.37 -0.38
C ILE A 45 19.57 3.55 -0.99
N SER A 46 19.03 4.18 -2.03
CA SER A 46 19.64 5.33 -2.72
C SER A 46 18.96 6.65 -2.38
N SER A 47 18.11 6.68 -1.35
CA SER A 47 17.53 7.90 -0.80
C SER A 47 18.50 8.51 0.23
N LEU A 48 18.76 9.82 0.14
CA LEU A 48 19.66 10.55 1.05
C LEU A 48 19.25 10.44 2.53
N LEU A 49 17.95 10.38 2.79
CA LEU A 49 17.38 10.19 4.12
C LEU A 49 16.81 8.78 4.31
N ALA A 50 17.13 7.89 3.37
CA ALA A 50 16.75 6.48 3.35
C ALA A 50 15.24 6.26 3.57
N HIS A 51 14.43 6.86 2.68
CA HIS A 51 12.97 6.83 2.69
C HIS A 51 12.41 5.41 2.88
N GLU A 52 11.48 5.26 3.82
CA GLU A 52 10.84 3.98 4.15
C GLU A 52 9.34 4.04 3.87
N TYR A 53 8.81 2.97 3.30
CA TYR A 53 7.43 2.89 2.83
C TYR A 53 6.97 1.42 2.74
N LEU A 54 5.72 1.20 2.36
CA LEU A 54 5.14 -0.14 2.28
C LEU A 54 4.75 -0.51 0.85
N HIS A 55 4.97 -1.77 0.49
CA HIS A 55 4.35 -2.42 -0.65
C HIS A 55 3.25 -3.35 -0.16
N ALA A 56 2.11 -3.41 -0.85
CA ALA A 56 1.14 -4.48 -0.66
C ALA A 56 0.82 -5.16 -1.99
N ALA A 57 0.83 -6.49 -1.99
CA ALA A 57 0.31 -7.29 -3.10
C ALA A 57 -1.17 -7.59 -2.83
N ILE A 58 -2.03 -7.32 -3.81
CA ILE A 58 -3.47 -7.49 -3.69
C ILE A 58 -3.95 -8.38 -4.83
N GLU A 59 -4.85 -9.31 -4.51
CA GLU A 59 -5.40 -10.28 -5.44
C GLU A 59 -6.92 -10.22 -5.40
N ASN A 60 -7.55 -10.15 -6.57
CA ASN A 60 -8.95 -10.49 -6.71
C ASN A 60 -9.06 -12.03 -6.74
N THR A 61 -9.66 -12.61 -5.71
CA THR A 61 -9.68 -14.07 -5.50
C THR A 61 -10.65 -14.80 -6.44
N VAL A 62 -11.52 -14.08 -7.15
CA VAL A 62 -12.43 -14.67 -8.15
C VAL A 62 -11.76 -14.73 -9.52
N THR A 63 -11.09 -13.65 -9.93
CA THR A 63 -10.48 -13.56 -11.27
C THR A 63 -9.01 -13.96 -11.30
N GLY A 64 -8.36 -14.09 -10.13
CA GLY A 64 -6.92 -14.28 -10.00
C GLY A 64 -6.09 -13.04 -10.37
N ALA A 65 -6.74 -11.91 -10.70
CA ALA A 65 -6.05 -10.68 -11.07
C ALA A 65 -5.25 -10.15 -9.88
N ARG A 66 -4.00 -9.76 -10.11
CA ARG A 66 -3.09 -9.24 -9.09
C ARG A 66 -2.65 -7.83 -9.40
N THR A 67 -2.47 -7.04 -8.35
CA THR A 67 -1.89 -5.70 -8.42
C THR A 67 -0.92 -5.51 -7.25
N ARG A 68 -0.08 -4.49 -7.35
CA ARG A 68 0.76 -4.04 -6.24
C ARG A 68 0.51 -2.56 -6.04
N ILE A 69 0.39 -2.17 -4.77
CA ILE A 69 0.23 -0.78 -4.37
C ILE A 69 1.42 -0.37 -3.50
N ILE A 70 1.71 0.93 -3.51
CA ILE A 70 2.68 1.55 -2.61
C ILE A 70 1.91 2.42 -1.62
N MET A 71 2.30 2.38 -0.35
CA MET A 71 1.75 3.25 0.69
C MET A 71 2.90 4.00 1.34
N GLU A 72 2.85 5.32 1.32
CA GLU A 72 3.92 6.15 1.85
C GLU A 72 3.39 7.40 2.54
N ARG A 73 4.22 7.95 3.44
CA ARG A 73 4.03 9.27 4.01
C ARG A 73 5.02 10.24 3.37
N ASN A 74 4.50 11.34 2.84
CA ASN A 74 5.28 12.47 2.37
C ASN A 74 5.09 13.68 3.31
N VAL A 75 5.81 14.77 3.06
CA VAL A 75 5.74 16.00 3.88
C VAL A 75 4.34 16.59 3.90
N LEU A 76 3.61 16.50 2.77
CA LEU A 76 2.28 17.09 2.61
C LEU A 76 1.17 16.10 2.93
N ASP A 77 1.29 14.84 2.49
CA ASP A 77 0.19 13.88 2.51
C ASP A 77 0.68 12.43 2.71
N ASP A 78 -0.23 11.60 3.22
CA ASP A 78 -0.12 10.15 3.21
C ASP A 78 -0.86 9.59 1.99
N LEU A 79 -0.13 8.84 1.16
CA LEU A 79 -0.54 8.49 -0.19
C LEU A 79 -0.57 6.99 -0.41
N VAL A 80 -1.47 6.58 -1.29
CA VAL A 80 -1.47 5.27 -1.93
C VAL A 80 -1.20 5.46 -3.41
N VAL A 81 -0.16 4.82 -3.92
CA VAL A 81 0.19 4.81 -5.35
C VAL A 81 -0.25 3.49 -5.96
N LEU A 82 -1.05 3.59 -7.00
CA LEU A 82 -1.78 2.51 -7.66
C LEU A 82 -1.31 2.35 -9.10
N GLY A 83 -1.53 1.17 -9.70
CA GLY A 83 -1.39 0.95 -11.14
C GLY A 83 0.03 0.97 -11.71
N ARG A 84 1.04 0.87 -10.85
CA ARG A 84 2.46 0.87 -11.25
C ARG A 84 2.91 -0.41 -11.94
N TRP A 85 2.23 -1.53 -11.72
CA TRP A 85 2.68 -2.84 -12.15
C TRP A 85 1.75 -3.41 -13.23
N GLY A 86 2.01 -3.03 -14.48
CA GLY A 86 1.23 -3.48 -15.64
C GLY A 86 1.39 -2.70 -16.95
N SER A 87 2.22 -1.65 -17.05
CA SER A 87 2.36 -0.90 -18.30
C SER A 87 3.81 -0.58 -18.65
N THR A 88 4.23 -1.12 -19.80
CA THR A 88 5.26 -0.57 -20.67
C THR A 88 5.08 0.94 -20.81
N SER A 89 6.09 1.69 -20.38
CA SER A 89 6.46 3.04 -20.81
C SER A 89 5.46 3.78 -21.71
N HIS A 90 4.33 4.27 -21.19
CA HIS A 90 3.52 5.27 -21.90
C HIS A 90 2.96 6.33 -20.95
N SER A 91 2.95 7.54 -21.51
CA SER A 91 2.76 8.86 -20.92
C SER A 91 1.68 8.99 -19.84
N LEU A 92 2.04 9.68 -18.76
CA LEU A 92 1.20 10.03 -17.62
C LEU A 92 0.20 11.13 -18.02
N THR A 93 -1.09 10.83 -18.02
CA THR A 93 -2.14 11.87 -17.89
C THR A 93 -2.34 12.16 -16.41
N LEU A 94 -1.61 13.19 -15.93
CA LEU A 94 -1.75 13.75 -14.60
C LEU A 94 -3.10 14.45 -14.47
N GLN A 95 -4.01 13.87 -13.68
CA GLN A 95 -5.01 14.65 -12.95
C GLN A 95 -4.59 14.68 -11.48
N ASP A 96 -4.53 15.91 -10.96
CA ASP A 96 -4.25 16.33 -9.58
C ASP A 96 -2.78 16.19 -9.12
N SER A 97 -2.13 17.35 -9.04
CA SER A 97 -1.06 17.90 -8.16
C SER A 97 -0.29 17.04 -7.12
N ILE A 98 -0.42 15.72 -7.07
CA ILE A 98 0.22 14.84 -6.10
C ILE A 98 1.59 14.40 -6.65
N ARG A 99 2.68 14.89 -6.05
CA ARG A 99 4.05 14.52 -6.43
C ARG A 99 4.33 13.06 -6.05
N ILE A 100 4.36 12.18 -7.05
CA ILE A 100 4.80 10.79 -6.89
C ILE A 100 6.31 10.76 -6.66
N ASN A 101 6.77 9.98 -5.68
CA ASN A 101 8.19 9.91 -5.34
C ASN A 101 8.98 9.11 -6.40
N PRO A 102 9.95 9.72 -7.11
CA PRO A 102 10.76 9.00 -8.10
C PRO A 102 11.61 7.87 -7.50
N GLN A 103 11.82 7.87 -6.18
CA GLN A 103 12.64 6.88 -5.46
C GLN A 103 12.06 5.47 -5.47
N HIS A 104 10.77 5.30 -5.81
CA HIS A 104 10.17 3.98 -5.98
C HIS A 104 10.72 3.20 -7.19
N ARG A 105 11.53 3.83 -8.07
CA ARG A 105 12.20 3.17 -9.21
C ARG A 105 13.60 2.65 -8.86
N LEU A 106 14.05 2.94 -7.65
CA LEU A 106 15.38 2.63 -7.19
C LEU A 106 15.42 1.23 -6.57
N PRO A 107 16.61 0.61 -6.47
CA PRO A 107 16.76 -0.61 -5.67
C PRO A 107 16.22 -0.38 -4.25
N VAL A 108 15.49 -1.38 -3.75
CA VAL A 108 14.86 -1.35 -2.43
C VAL A 108 15.38 -2.49 -1.58
N LEU A 109 15.54 -2.22 -0.28
CA LEU A 109 15.84 -3.24 0.71
C LEU A 109 14.54 -3.62 1.43
N PRO A 110 14.04 -4.86 1.28
CA PRO A 110 12.94 -5.35 2.11
C PRO A 110 13.42 -5.51 3.54
N LEU A 111 12.78 -4.81 4.48
CA LEU A 111 13.13 -4.86 5.90
C LEU A 111 12.34 -5.94 6.63
N ARG A 112 11.02 -5.99 6.39
CA ARG A 112 10.08 -6.92 7.05
C ARG A 112 8.93 -7.24 6.11
N SER A 113 8.43 -8.46 6.15
CA SER A 113 7.27 -8.90 5.35
C SER A 113 6.20 -9.58 6.20
N LEU A 114 4.96 -9.46 5.77
CA LEU A 114 3.80 -10.23 6.21
C LEU A 114 3.23 -10.92 4.97
N GLU A 115 2.91 -12.21 5.08
CA GLU A 115 2.41 -13.04 4.00
C GLU A 115 1.10 -13.71 4.44
N PHE A 116 0.01 -13.44 3.75
CA PHE A 116 -1.32 -13.90 4.14
C PHE A 116 -1.73 -15.07 3.26
N THR A 117 -1.88 -16.25 3.88
CA THR A 117 -2.31 -17.47 3.18
C THR A 117 -3.83 -17.55 3.05
N THR A 118 -4.58 -16.91 3.95
CA THR A 118 -6.04 -16.82 3.89
C THR A 118 -6.48 -15.57 3.12
N ASN A 119 -7.78 -15.47 2.83
CA ASN A 119 -8.38 -14.34 2.12
C ASN A 119 -9.07 -13.35 3.07
N ASP A 120 -8.74 -13.43 4.36
CA ASP A 120 -9.48 -12.74 5.41
C ASP A 120 -9.10 -11.26 5.47
N PHE A 121 -7.83 -10.92 5.22
CA PHE A 121 -7.39 -9.53 5.19
C PHE A 121 -7.77 -8.86 3.86
N LYS A 122 -8.80 -8.01 3.88
CA LYS A 122 -9.36 -7.34 2.70
C LYS A 122 -8.68 -6.00 2.42
N VAL A 123 -8.71 -5.57 1.16
CA VAL A 123 -8.17 -4.26 0.75
C VAL A 123 -8.84 -3.08 1.47
N ILE A 124 -10.14 -3.19 1.79
CA ILE A 124 -10.87 -2.14 2.50
C ILE A 124 -10.34 -2.00 3.94
N GLU A 125 -10.01 -3.10 4.60
CA GLU A 125 -9.44 -3.08 5.95
C GLU A 125 -8.04 -2.47 5.95
N LEU A 126 -7.23 -2.78 4.93
CA LEU A 126 -5.95 -2.10 4.72
C LEU A 126 -6.15 -0.59 4.55
N ALA A 127 -7.10 -0.17 3.72
CA ALA A 127 -7.39 1.24 3.50
C ALA A 127 -7.83 1.96 4.78
N LYS A 128 -8.63 1.29 5.62
CA LYS A 128 -9.01 1.80 6.93
C LYS A 128 -7.82 1.96 7.86
N ILE A 129 -6.92 0.97 7.94
CA ILE A 129 -5.70 1.07 8.75
C ILE A 129 -4.83 2.25 8.32
N LEU A 130 -4.74 2.51 7.01
CA LEU A 130 -4.00 3.66 6.50
C LEU A 130 -4.66 4.98 6.90
N GLU A 131 -5.97 5.11 6.71
CA GLU A 131 -6.73 6.30 7.14
C GLU A 131 -6.57 6.56 8.65
N ASP A 132 -6.78 5.52 9.48
CA ASP A 132 -6.65 5.61 10.93
C ASP A 132 -5.23 6.04 11.33
N THR A 133 -4.20 5.54 10.64
CA THR A 133 -2.81 5.94 10.88
C THR A 133 -2.55 7.39 10.50
N THR A 134 -3.11 7.84 9.38
CA THR A 134 -3.01 9.23 8.93
C THR A 134 -3.66 10.18 9.94
N ALA A 135 -4.80 9.80 10.53
CA ALA A 135 -5.55 10.59 11.49
C ALA A 135 -4.78 10.85 12.82
N ILE A 136 -3.74 10.07 13.13
CA ILE A 136 -2.89 10.26 14.34
C ILE A 136 -2.12 11.60 14.27
N GLY A 137 -1.95 12.18 13.08
CA GLY A 137 -1.56 13.58 12.91
C GLY A 137 -0.43 13.83 11.91
N CYS A 138 -0.10 15.12 11.78
CA CYS A 138 0.74 15.66 10.71
C CYS A 138 2.20 15.20 10.75
N TYR A 139 2.87 15.32 9.61
CA TYR A 139 4.28 15.02 9.43
C TYR A 139 5.16 15.81 10.41
N THR A 140 6.11 15.13 11.04
CA THR A 140 7.23 15.76 11.74
C THR A 140 8.49 14.96 11.47
N LEU A 141 9.58 15.64 11.08
CA LEU A 141 10.81 14.99 10.63
C LEU A 141 11.37 13.97 11.65
N PHE A 142 11.22 14.24 12.94
CA PHE A 142 11.80 13.41 14.00
C PHE A 142 10.83 12.40 14.65
N ARG A 143 9.51 12.56 14.51
CA ARG A 143 8.53 11.72 15.23
C ARG A 143 7.50 11.05 14.34
N ARG A 144 7.07 11.72 13.27
CA ARG A 144 5.93 11.31 12.43
C ARG A 144 6.32 11.35 10.95
N ASN A 145 7.52 10.86 10.64
CA ASN A 145 8.09 10.80 9.29
C ASN A 145 7.65 9.51 8.55
N CYS A 146 8.26 9.25 7.39
CA CYS A 146 7.95 8.08 6.56
C CYS A 146 8.24 6.73 7.26
N TYR A 147 9.35 6.63 7.99
CA TYR A 147 9.67 5.45 8.82
C TYR A 147 8.59 5.20 9.87
N TRP A 148 8.16 6.24 10.58
CA TRP A 148 7.12 6.12 11.60
C TRP A 148 5.82 5.60 10.99
N PHE A 149 5.39 6.18 9.87
CA PHE A 149 4.16 5.76 9.18
C PHE A 149 4.23 4.30 8.75
N ALA A 150 5.28 3.92 8.02
CA ALA A 150 5.46 2.55 7.54
C ALA A 150 5.54 1.54 8.71
N SER A 151 6.19 1.92 9.81
CA SER A 151 6.30 1.09 11.01
C SER A 151 4.97 0.92 11.75
N VAL A 152 4.19 2.00 11.90
CA VAL A 152 2.88 1.97 12.59
C VAL A 152 1.88 1.15 11.78
N VAL A 153 1.75 1.40 10.47
CA VAL A 153 0.86 0.62 9.60
C VAL A 153 1.24 -0.86 9.64
N TYR A 154 2.53 -1.19 9.46
CA TYR A 154 2.99 -2.57 9.49
C TYR A 154 2.66 -3.26 10.81
N LYS A 155 2.87 -2.57 11.94
CA LYS A 155 2.56 -3.09 13.27
C LYS A 155 1.05 -3.31 13.45
N SER A 156 0.22 -2.33 13.07
CA SER A 156 -1.24 -2.44 13.14
C SER A 156 -1.77 -3.64 12.36
N ILE A 157 -1.25 -3.87 11.15
CA ILE A 157 -1.62 -5.04 10.33
C ILE A 157 -1.21 -6.34 11.03
N LYS A 158 0.04 -6.41 11.53
CA LYS A 158 0.54 -7.60 12.22
C LYS A 158 -0.28 -7.95 13.46
N ASP A 159 -0.68 -6.93 14.24
CA ASP A 159 -1.42 -7.11 15.48
C ASP A 159 -2.88 -7.51 15.22
N GLN A 160 -3.52 -6.98 14.17
CA GLN A 160 -4.91 -7.31 13.79
C GLN A 160 -5.03 -8.63 13.03
N PHE A 161 -4.04 -8.98 12.21
CA PHE A 161 -4.03 -10.18 11.37
C PHE A 161 -2.82 -11.05 11.73
N PRO A 162 -2.82 -11.67 12.93
CA PRO A 162 -1.71 -12.51 13.36
C PRO A 162 -1.58 -13.70 12.41
N MET A 163 -0.39 -13.86 11.85
CA MET A 163 -0.11 -15.03 11.01
C MET A 163 -0.09 -16.29 11.88
N PRO A 164 -0.70 -17.40 11.44
CA PRO A 164 -0.51 -18.67 12.12
C PRO A 164 0.99 -19.01 12.11
N PRO A 165 1.51 -19.65 13.17
CA PRO A 165 2.91 -20.05 13.21
C PRO A 165 3.23 -20.92 11.98
N ARG A 166 4.22 -20.49 11.18
CA ARG A 166 4.77 -21.35 10.12
C ARG A 166 5.38 -22.57 10.80
N ILE A 167 4.66 -23.69 10.81
CA ILE A 167 5.25 -24.99 11.11
C ILE A 167 6.19 -25.29 9.94
N LEU A 168 7.46 -24.92 10.11
CA LEU A 168 8.52 -25.34 9.21
C LEU A 168 8.66 -26.85 9.36
N ARG A 169 7.90 -27.62 8.56
CA ARG A 169 8.22 -29.02 8.32
C ARG A 169 9.55 -29.03 7.56
N ARG A 170 10.65 -29.21 8.28
CA ARG A 170 11.94 -29.59 7.71
C ARG A 170 11.68 -30.89 6.93
N LYS A 171 11.87 -30.84 5.62
CA LYS A 171 12.11 -32.05 4.82
C LYS A 171 13.55 -32.47 5.01
#